data_AF-A0A2P5LRM5-F1
#
_entry.id   AF-A0A2P5LRM5-F1
#
_cell.length_a   1.000
_cell.length_b   1.000
_cell.length_c   1.000
_cell.angle_alpha   90.00
_cell.angle_beta   90.00
_cell.angle_gamma   90.00
#
_symmetry.space_group_name_H-M   'P 1'
#
loop_
_entity.id
_entity.type
_entity.pdbx_description
1 polymer ?
#
loop_
_entity_poly.entity_id
_entity_poly.type
_entity_poly.pdbx_seq_one_letter_code
_entity_poly.pdbx_strand_id
1 'polypeptide(L)'
;MIERLLERFLFASRWLLAPFYVMLVAALGVLLLKAAQELVHFVGHAFTATESDVILGVLALIDLTLTGSLIVIVIFSGYENFVSRIDPGQTEDWPEWMGKIDFTGLKLKLLSSIVAISAIQVLKAFMNVKNTSDRDLMWLVGIHMVFVVSGLIMALTDRFSEAGHSKKTSSEKKASDASH
;
A
#
# COMPACT_ATOMS: atom_id res chain seq x y z
N MET A 1 38.52 -9.31 -8.97
CA MET A 1 38.53 -9.24 -7.48
C MET A 1 37.56 -8.18 -6.97
N ILE A 2 37.48 -7.01 -7.62
CA ILE A 2 36.53 -5.94 -7.30
C ILE A 2 35.07 -6.37 -7.51
N GLU A 3 34.73 -7.05 -8.62
CA GLU A 3 33.37 -7.59 -8.86
C GLU A 3 32.87 -8.49 -7.74
N ARG A 4 33.67 -9.47 -7.29
CA ARG A 4 33.30 -10.36 -6.17
C ARG A 4 33.13 -9.62 -4.85
N LEU A 5 33.85 -8.52 -4.64
CA LEU A 5 33.69 -7.67 -3.45
C LEU A 5 32.40 -6.86 -3.53
N LEU A 6 32.07 -6.35 -4.72
CA LEU A 6 30.87 -5.56 -5.00
C LEU A 6 29.60 -6.42 -4.93
N GLU A 7 29.62 -7.63 -5.48
CA GLU A 7 28.57 -8.63 -5.32
C GLU A 7 28.34 -8.95 -3.84
N ARG A 8 29.41 -9.29 -3.10
CA ARG A 8 29.30 -9.65 -1.68
C ARG A 8 28.78 -8.50 -0.82
N PHE A 9 29.14 -7.26 -1.17
CA PHE A 9 28.61 -6.05 -0.55
C PHE A 9 27.14 -5.81 -0.88
N LEU A 10 26.75 -5.98 -2.16
CA LEU A 10 25.35 -5.91 -2.59
C LEU A 10 24.47 -6.98 -1.93
N PHE A 11 24.95 -8.22 -1.82
CA PHE A 11 24.25 -9.29 -1.10
C PHE A 11 24.12 -8.99 0.41
N ALA A 12 25.18 -8.50 1.06
CA ALA A 12 25.16 -8.12 2.47
C ALA A 12 24.23 -6.92 2.76
N SER A 13 24.10 -5.98 1.82
CA SER A 13 23.23 -4.80 1.97
C SER A 13 21.76 -5.15 2.20
N ARG A 14 21.31 -6.34 1.77
CA ARG A 14 19.94 -6.83 1.98
C ARG A 14 19.63 -7.11 3.45
N TRP A 15 20.62 -7.55 4.23
CA TRP A 15 20.47 -7.77 5.67
C TRP A 15 20.23 -6.47 6.44
N LEU A 16 20.54 -5.31 5.85
CA LEU A 16 20.18 -4.00 6.40
C LEU A 16 18.66 -3.83 6.53
N LEU A 17 17.84 -4.52 5.73
CA LEU A 17 16.38 -4.44 5.77
C LEU A 17 15.77 -5.26 6.92
N ALA A 18 16.44 -6.32 7.39
CA ALA A 18 15.96 -7.16 8.48
C ALA A 18 15.58 -6.36 9.76
N PRO A 19 16.41 -5.42 10.27
CA PRO A 19 16.03 -4.61 11.44
C PRO A 19 14.83 -3.69 11.16
N PHE A 20 14.61 -3.24 9.92
CA PHE A 20 13.40 -2.46 9.59
C PHE A 20 12.14 -3.29 9.72
N TYR A 21 12.16 -4.56 9.29
CA TYR A 21 11.02 -5.45 9.48
C TYR A 21 10.74 -5.71 10.96
N VAL A 22 11.78 -5.86 11.79
CA VAL A 22 11.61 -5.97 13.25
C VAL A 22 10.97 -4.70 13.82
N MET A 23 11.41 -3.51 13.41
CA MET A 23 10.80 -2.24 13.81
C MET A 23 9.34 -2.13 13.37
N LEU A 24 9.00 -2.59 12.16
CA LEU A 24 7.63 -2.61 11.66
C LEU A 24 6.73 -3.57 12.45
N VAL A 25 7.24 -4.74 12.85
CA VAL A 25 6.52 -5.67 13.73
C VAL A 25 6.29 -5.03 15.11
N ALA A 26 7.29 -4.36 15.67
CA ALA A 26 7.14 -3.62 16.93
C ALA A 26 6.09 -2.50 16.80
N ALA A 27 6.13 -1.74 15.70
CA ALA A 27 5.14 -0.71 15.39
C ALA A 27 3.72 -1.28 15.25
N LEU A 28 3.58 -2.46 14.63
CA LEU A 28 2.30 -3.18 14.56
C LEU A 28 1.79 -3.56 15.96
N GLY A 29 2.68 -3.98 16.86
CA GLY A 29 2.36 -4.22 18.26
C GLY A 29 1.88 -2.97 19.01
N VAL A 30 2.55 -1.83 18.81
CA VAL A 30 2.12 -0.53 19.37
C VAL A 30 0.75 -0.14 18.82
N LEU A 31 0.52 -0.34 17.52
CA LEU A 31 -0.74 -0.03 16.87
C LEU A 31 -1.88 -0.91 17.41
N LEU A 32 -1.61 -2.21 17.65
CA LEU A 32 -2.57 -3.12 18.27
C LEU A 32 -2.95 -2.66 19.69
N LEU A 33 -1.96 -2.26 20.51
CA LEU A 33 -2.23 -1.72 21.84
C LEU A 33 -3.07 -0.45 21.76
N LYS A 34 -2.78 0.43 20.79
CA LYS A 34 -3.56 1.65 20.59
C LYS A 34 -4.99 1.36 20.15
N ALA A 35 -5.20 0.38 19.26
CA ALA A 35 -6.52 -0.07 18.85
C ALA A 35 -7.31 -0.68 20.01
N ALA A 36 -6.67 -1.48 20.87
CA ALA A 36 -7.30 -2.01 22.07
C ALA A 36 -7.70 -0.88 23.04
N GLN A 37 -6.82 0.09 23.26
CA GLN A 37 -7.11 1.26 24.10
C GLN A 37 -8.31 2.07 23.53
N GLU A 38 -8.31 2.32 22.22
CA GLU A 38 -9.38 3.05 21.54
C GLU A 38 -10.71 2.30 21.63
N LEU A 39 -10.70 0.97 21.47
CA LEU A 39 -11.88 0.12 21.61
C LEU A 39 -12.46 0.19 23.02
N VAL A 40 -11.62 0.08 24.05
CA VAL A 40 -12.08 0.18 25.45
C VAL A 40 -12.68 1.56 25.73
N HIS A 41 -12.03 2.63 25.26
CA HIS A 41 -12.54 3.99 25.41
C HIS A 41 -13.88 4.18 24.68
N PHE A 42 -13.98 3.68 23.45
CA PHE A 42 -15.17 3.74 22.62
C PHE A 42 -16.36 3.01 23.26
N VAL A 43 -16.16 1.74 23.66
CA VAL A 43 -17.21 0.93 24.30
C VAL A 43 -17.65 1.55 25.63
N GLY A 44 -16.72 2.10 26.41
CA GLY A 44 -17.03 2.76 27.68
C GLY A 44 -17.96 3.98 27.55
N HIS A 45 -17.91 4.68 26.41
CA HIS A 45 -18.75 5.86 26.16
C HIS A 45 -19.94 5.57 25.22
N ALA A 46 -20.06 4.35 24.67
CA ALA A 46 -21.03 4.04 23.61
C ALA A 46 -22.50 4.26 24.01
N PHE A 47 -22.85 4.07 25.29
CA PHE A 47 -24.23 4.22 25.78
C PHE A 47 -24.64 5.69 26.01
N THR A 48 -23.69 6.61 26.09
CA THR A 48 -23.94 8.05 26.31
C THR A 48 -23.48 8.92 25.14
N ALA A 49 -22.83 8.32 24.14
CA ALA A 49 -22.34 8.94 22.92
C ALA A 49 -23.49 9.33 21.98
N THR A 50 -23.31 10.43 21.24
CA THR A 50 -24.23 10.78 20.14
C THR A 50 -24.01 9.85 18.95
N GLU A 51 -24.95 9.77 18.01
CA GLU A 51 -24.79 9.00 16.77
C GLU A 51 -23.51 9.37 16.00
N SER A 52 -23.16 10.66 16.00
CA SER A 52 -21.93 11.15 15.35
C SER A 52 -20.68 10.63 16.06
N ASP A 53 -20.66 10.65 17.39
CA ASP A 53 -19.54 10.11 18.18
C ASP A 53 -19.37 8.61 17.96
N VAL A 54 -20.48 7.88 17.84
CA VAL A 54 -20.45 6.44 17.54
C VAL A 54 -19.80 6.18 16.18
N ILE A 55 -20.20 6.91 15.14
CA ILE A 55 -19.61 6.81 13.79
C ILE A 55 -18.12 7.17 13.83
N LEU A 56 -17.75 8.25 14.53
CA LEU A 56 -16.35 8.69 14.65
C LEU A 56 -15.47 7.64 15.33
N GLY A 57 -15.97 6.98 16.36
CA GLY A 57 -15.27 5.89 17.04
C GLY A 57 -15.05 4.67 16.14
N VAL A 58 -16.08 4.27 15.38
CA VAL A 58 -15.96 3.20 14.37
C VAL A 58 -14.95 3.56 13.28
N LEU A 59 -15.00 4.80 12.75
CA LEU A 59 -14.03 5.27 11.74
C LEU A 59 -12.59 5.25 12.27
N ALA A 60 -12.37 5.58 13.54
CA ALA A 60 -11.04 5.50 14.16
C ALA A 60 -10.52 4.06 14.25
N LEU A 61 -11.37 3.10 14.62
CA LEU A 61 -11.00 1.68 14.67
C LEU A 61 -10.71 1.12 13.27
N ILE A 62 -11.49 1.52 12.26
CA ILE A 62 -11.24 1.17 10.85
C ILE A 62 -9.88 1.71 10.39
N ASP A 63 -9.57 2.97 10.67
CA ASP A 63 -8.30 3.60 10.27
C ASP A 63 -7.07 2.89 10.88
N LEU A 64 -7.13 2.55 12.18
CA LEU A 64 -6.09 1.75 12.83
C LEU A 64 -5.95 0.38 12.14
N THR A 65 -7.06 -0.29 11.83
CA THR A 65 -7.05 -1.61 11.17
C THR A 65 -6.47 -1.55 9.75
N LEU A 66 -6.82 -0.51 8.98
CA LEU A 66 -6.28 -0.29 7.63
C LEU A 66 -4.78 0.02 7.67
N THR A 67 -4.35 0.82 8.64
CA THR A 67 -2.92 1.12 8.87
C THR A 67 -2.14 -0.14 9.24
N GLY A 68 -2.67 -0.97 10.14
CA GLY A 68 -2.07 -2.26 10.49
C GLY A 68 -1.95 -3.20 9.28
N SER A 69 -3.01 -3.26 8.46
CA SER A 69 -3.04 -4.07 7.24
C SER A 69 -1.98 -3.61 6.22
N LEU A 70 -1.78 -2.29 6.08
CA LEU A 70 -0.72 -1.72 5.23
C LEU A 70 0.68 -2.14 5.72
N ILE A 71 0.94 -2.06 7.04
CA ILE A 71 2.21 -2.48 7.64
C ILE A 71 2.47 -3.96 7.33
N VAL A 72 1.46 -4.83 7.50
CA VAL A 72 1.58 -6.27 7.23
C VAL A 72 1.92 -6.54 5.77
N ILE A 73 1.26 -5.86 4.83
CA ILE A 73 1.56 -5.98 3.39
C ILE A 73 3.01 -5.58 3.11
N VAL A 74 3.48 -4.49 3.71
CA VAL A 74 4.87 -4.02 3.54
C VAL A 74 5.87 -5.02 4.10
N ILE A 75 5.61 -5.61 5.27
CA ILE A 75 6.48 -6.62 5.87
C ILE A 75 6.59 -7.85 4.96
N PHE A 76 5.45 -8.43 4.55
CA PHE A 76 5.47 -9.65 3.74
C PHE A 76 6.05 -9.42 2.35
N SER A 77 5.62 -8.35 1.67
CA SER A 77 6.15 -7.97 0.36
C SER A 77 7.65 -7.66 0.43
N GLY A 78 8.10 -6.95 1.48
CA GLY A 78 9.51 -6.64 1.66
C GLY A 78 10.34 -7.89 1.94
N TYR A 79 9.86 -8.76 2.84
CA TYR A 79 10.56 -9.98 3.21
C TYR A 79 10.66 -10.96 2.05
N GLU A 80 9.58 -11.20 1.30
CA GLU A 80 9.58 -12.08 0.13
C GLU A 80 10.58 -11.59 -0.94
N ASN A 81 10.51 -10.31 -1.30
CA ASN A 81 11.33 -9.76 -2.37
C ASN A 81 12.81 -9.64 -2.01
N PHE A 82 13.13 -9.32 -0.74
CA PHE A 82 14.49 -8.98 -0.34
C PHE A 82 15.19 -10.02 0.54
N VAL A 83 14.46 -10.90 1.23
CA VAL A 83 15.07 -11.88 2.15
C VAL A 83 14.80 -13.33 1.71
N SER A 84 13.57 -13.69 1.33
CA SER A 84 13.19 -15.10 1.10
C SER A 84 13.57 -15.67 -0.28
N ARG A 85 13.76 -14.84 -1.32
CA ARG A 85 14.07 -15.31 -2.69
C ARG A 85 15.50 -15.86 -2.91
N ILE A 86 16.27 -16.14 -1.86
CA ILE A 86 17.62 -16.69 -2.00
C ILE A 86 17.71 -18.01 -1.25
N ASP A 87 17.30 -19.08 -1.92
CA ASP A 87 17.90 -20.40 -1.70
C ASP A 87 18.99 -20.58 -2.77
N PRO A 88 20.30 -20.53 -2.43
CA PRO A 88 21.38 -20.63 -3.40
C PRO A 88 21.67 -22.07 -3.88
N GLY A 89 20.74 -23.02 -3.70
CA GLY A 89 21.06 -24.45 -3.67
C GLY A 89 20.40 -25.39 -4.67
N GLN A 90 19.35 -25.02 -5.41
CA GLN A 90 18.71 -25.98 -6.34
C GLN A 90 18.31 -25.35 -7.67
N THR A 91 18.98 -25.85 -8.71
CA THR A 91 18.51 -26.04 -10.11
C THR A 91 18.08 -24.81 -10.89
N GLU A 92 18.91 -24.47 -11.89
CA GLU A 92 18.66 -24.34 -13.36
C GLU A 92 17.25 -24.13 -13.96
N ASP A 93 16.20 -23.95 -13.17
CA ASP A 93 14.84 -23.67 -13.62
C ASP A 93 14.34 -22.44 -12.87
N TRP A 94 14.73 -21.26 -13.33
CA TRP A 94 14.05 -20.02 -12.94
C TRP A 94 12.78 -19.89 -13.79
N PRO A 95 11.56 -20.06 -13.23
CA PRO A 95 10.37 -20.09 -14.05
C PRO A 95 9.91 -18.66 -14.42
N GLU A 96 9.52 -18.45 -15.68
CA GLU A 96 9.26 -17.11 -16.29
C GLU A 96 8.26 -16.21 -15.52
N TRP A 97 7.42 -16.77 -14.65
CA TRP A 97 6.45 -16.02 -13.84
C TRP A 97 7.10 -15.14 -12.74
N MET A 98 8.37 -15.36 -12.40
CA MET A 98 9.11 -14.46 -11.49
C MET A 98 9.59 -13.15 -12.15
N GLY A 99 9.54 -13.04 -13.48
CA GLY A 99 9.93 -11.84 -14.22
C GLY A 99 8.84 -10.75 -14.31
N LYS A 100 7.65 -10.99 -13.78
CA LYS A 100 6.50 -10.08 -13.85
C LYS A 100 5.91 -9.76 -12.48
N ILE A 101 6.73 -9.35 -11.51
CA ILE A 101 6.20 -8.55 -10.42
C ILE A 101 5.83 -7.21 -11.03
N ASP A 102 4.54 -7.05 -11.33
CA ASP A 102 3.99 -5.83 -11.87
C ASP A 102 4.05 -4.74 -10.78
N PHE A 103 5.18 -4.03 -10.76
CA PHE A 103 5.39 -2.87 -9.92
C PHE A 103 4.32 -1.80 -10.16
N THR A 104 3.66 -1.79 -11.33
CA THR A 104 2.60 -0.84 -11.63
C THR A 104 1.30 -1.24 -10.92
N GLY A 105 0.90 -2.50 -10.96
CA GLY A 105 -0.22 -3.03 -10.18
C GLY A 105 -0.03 -2.90 -8.66
N LEU A 106 1.20 -3.08 -8.15
CA LEU A 106 1.53 -2.81 -6.74
C LEU A 106 1.40 -1.32 -6.38
N LYS A 107 1.87 -0.41 -7.24
CA LYS A 107 1.74 1.04 -7.03
C LYS A 107 0.28 1.50 -7.04
N LEU A 108 -0.55 0.96 -7.94
CA LEU A 108 -1.97 1.27 -8.01
C LEU A 108 -2.73 0.81 -6.75
N LYS A 109 -2.45 -0.40 -6.27
CA LYS A 109 -3.06 -0.91 -5.02
C LYS A 109 -2.70 -0.02 -3.83
N LEU A 110 -1.45 0.43 -3.74
CA LEU A 110 -0.99 1.30 -2.66
C LEU A 110 -1.64 2.69 -2.71
N LEU A 111 -1.71 3.30 -3.90
CA LEU A 111 -2.39 4.58 -4.09
C LEU A 111 -3.89 4.49 -3.80
N SER A 112 -4.55 3.42 -4.22
CA SER A 112 -5.96 3.17 -3.91
C SER A 112 -6.21 3.13 -2.40
N SER A 113 -5.34 2.48 -1.64
CA SER A 113 -5.44 2.43 -0.18
C SER A 113 -5.25 3.81 0.46
N ILE A 114 -4.27 4.60 -0.01
CA ILE A 114 -4.03 5.97 0.50
C ILE A 114 -5.24 6.87 0.22
N VAL A 115 -5.79 6.82 -1.00
CA VAL A 115 -6.98 7.60 -1.37
C VAL A 115 -8.16 7.21 -0.47
N ALA A 116 -8.40 5.92 -0.25
CA ALA A 116 -9.48 5.45 0.62
C ALA A 116 -9.33 5.91 2.08
N ILE A 117 -8.12 5.80 2.65
CA ILE A 117 -7.83 6.26 4.02
C ILE A 117 -8.06 7.77 4.12
N SER A 118 -7.57 8.56 3.16
CA SER A 118 -7.75 10.01 3.17
C SER A 118 -9.24 10.43 3.05
N ALA A 119 -10.06 9.66 2.32
CA ALA A 119 -11.51 9.91 2.25
C ALA A 119 -12.18 9.73 3.62
N ILE A 120 -11.78 8.70 4.37
CA ILE A 120 -12.27 8.46 5.73
C ILE A 120 -11.89 9.63 6.66
N GLN A 121 -10.69 10.18 6.52
CA GLN A 121 -10.24 11.33 7.33
C GLN A 121 -11.06 12.60 7.02
N VAL A 122 -11.36 12.87 5.75
CA VAL A 122 -12.24 13.99 5.37
C VAL A 122 -13.64 13.79 5.94
N LEU A 123 -14.19 12.57 5.84
CA LEU A 123 -15.50 12.24 6.41
C LEU A 123 -15.52 12.43 7.93
N LYS A 124 -14.46 12.00 8.63
CA LYS A 124 -14.30 12.18 10.08
C LYS A 124 -14.30 13.66 10.47
N ALA A 125 -13.55 14.49 9.74
CA ALA A 125 -13.49 15.92 9.97
C ALA A 125 -14.84 16.62 9.69
N PHE A 126 -15.55 16.18 8.64
CA PHE A 126 -16.88 16.68 8.33
C PHE A 126 -17.92 16.29 9.40
N MET A 127 -17.90 15.05 9.89
CA MET A 127 -18.78 14.61 10.97
C MET A 127 -18.53 15.37 12.28
N ASN A 128 -17.30 15.84 12.49
CA ASN A 128 -16.92 16.68 13.63
C ASN A 128 -16.77 18.17 13.26
N VAL A 129 -17.55 18.66 12.28
CA VAL A 129 -17.38 20.02 11.72
C VAL A 129 -17.49 21.13 12.76
N LYS A 130 -18.30 20.93 13.82
CA LYS A 130 -18.43 21.93 14.89
C LYS A 130 -17.16 22.13 15.71
N ASN A 131 -16.28 21.13 15.74
CA ASN A 131 -15.02 21.13 16.49
C ASN A 131 -13.78 21.12 15.57
N THR A 132 -13.98 21.22 14.26
CA THR A 132 -12.91 21.24 13.27
C THR A 132 -12.87 22.62 12.65
N SER A 133 -11.69 23.25 12.59
CA SER A 133 -11.60 24.58 12.00
C SER A 133 -11.86 24.53 10.49
N ASP A 134 -12.50 25.57 9.94
CA ASP A 134 -12.74 25.69 8.49
C ASP A 134 -11.44 25.54 7.69
N ARG A 135 -10.34 26.08 8.21
CA ARG A 135 -9.01 25.94 7.62
C ARG A 135 -8.56 24.49 7.55
N ASP A 136 -8.72 23.71 8.63
CA ASP A 136 -8.31 22.30 8.66
C ASP A 136 -9.19 21.46 7.72
N LEU A 137 -10.50 21.74 7.71
CA LEU A 137 -11.44 21.08 6.81
C LEU A 137 -11.10 21.37 5.34
N MET A 138 -10.80 22.63 5.00
CA MET A 138 -10.36 23.03 3.66
C MET A 138 -9.06 22.33 3.24
N TRP A 139 -8.07 22.23 4.14
CA TRP A 139 -6.81 21.52 3.85
C TRP A 139 -7.02 20.02 3.67
N LEU A 140 -7.85 19.39 4.51
CA LEU A 140 -8.18 17.97 4.39
C LEU A 140 -8.85 17.67 3.05
N VAL A 141 -9.85 18.46 2.66
CA VAL A 141 -10.51 18.33 1.35
C VAL A 141 -9.50 18.58 0.22
N GLY A 142 -8.69 19.63 0.33
CA GLY A 142 -7.68 19.96 -0.67
C GLY A 142 -6.66 18.85 -0.89
N ILE A 143 -6.09 18.30 0.18
CA ILE A 143 -5.12 17.19 0.12
C ILE A 143 -5.78 15.92 -0.44
N HIS A 144 -7.01 15.62 -0.01
CA HIS A 144 -7.75 14.47 -0.55
C HIS A 144 -7.96 14.60 -2.07
N MET A 145 -8.35 15.78 -2.55
CA MET A 145 -8.48 16.03 -3.98
C MET A 145 -7.16 15.85 -4.73
N VAL A 146 -6.02 16.26 -4.14
CA VAL A 146 -4.70 16.00 -4.72
C VAL A 146 -4.42 14.50 -4.84
N PHE A 147 -4.75 13.70 -3.82
CA PHE A 147 -4.58 12.24 -3.90
C PHE A 147 -5.50 11.59 -4.93
N VAL A 148 -6.77 11.99 -5.00
CA VAL A 148 -7.73 11.49 -6.01
C VAL A 148 -7.24 11.80 -7.42
N VAL A 149 -6.84 13.05 -7.69
CA VAL A 149 -6.33 13.46 -9.00
C VAL A 149 -5.04 12.71 -9.35
N SER A 150 -4.10 12.58 -8.40
CA SER A 150 -2.85 11.85 -8.61
C SER A 150 -3.10 10.37 -8.92
N GLY A 151 -4.02 9.73 -8.17
CA GLY A 151 -4.43 8.35 -8.41
C GLY A 151 -5.10 8.16 -9.77
N LEU A 152 -5.96 9.10 -10.18
CA LEU A 152 -6.63 9.07 -11.48
C LEU A 152 -5.63 9.19 -12.64
N ILE A 153 -4.69 10.15 -12.57
CA ILE A 153 -3.63 10.32 -13.59
C ILE A 153 -2.81 9.03 -13.73
N MET A 154 -2.47 8.40 -12.60
CA MET A 154 -1.70 7.18 -12.61
C MET A 154 -2.48 5.99 -13.19
N ALA A 155 -3.76 5.82 -12.82
CA ALA A 155 -4.64 4.80 -13.39
C ALA A 155 -4.84 4.98 -14.90
N LEU A 156 -4.93 6.23 -15.37
CA LEU A 156 -4.99 6.53 -16.80
C LEU A 156 -3.69 6.17 -17.52
N THR A 157 -2.54 6.55 -16.96
CA THR A 157 -1.21 6.24 -17.52
C THR A 157 -1.00 4.74 -17.67
N ASP A 158 -1.42 3.97 -16.66
CA ASP A 158 -1.32 2.52 -16.70
C ASP A 158 -2.23 1.90 -17.77
N ARG A 159 -3.50 2.32 -17.84
CA ARG A 159 -4.45 1.88 -18.88
C ARG A 159 -3.94 2.16 -20.30
N PHE A 160 -3.31 3.31 -20.52
CA PHE A 160 -2.73 3.64 -21.84
C PHE A 160 -1.50 2.75 -22.16
N SER A 161 -0.70 2.42 -21.15
CA SER A 161 0.47 1.54 -21.30
C SER A 161 0.05 0.10 -21.64
N GLU A 162 -1.00 -0.42 -21.02
CA GLU A 162 -1.58 -1.74 -21.33
C GLU A 162 -2.22 -1.78 -22.73
N ALA A 163 -2.94 -0.72 -23.12
CA ALA A 163 -3.56 -0.61 -24.44
C ALA A 163 -2.53 -0.59 -25.59
N GLY A 164 -1.35 0.01 -25.35
CA GLY A 164 -0.23 0.00 -26.30
C GLY A 164 0.36 -1.40 -26.50
N HIS A 165 0.46 -2.20 -25.44
CA HIS A 165 0.95 -3.58 -25.52
C HIS A 165 -0.03 -4.53 -26.22
N SER A 166 -1.33 -4.38 -26.01
CA SER A 166 -2.38 -5.20 -26.66
C SER A 166 -2.47 -4.98 -28.18
N LYS A 167 -2.17 -3.77 -28.66
CA LYS A 167 -2.22 -3.42 -30.09
C LYS A 167 -1.02 -3.96 -30.89
N LYS A 168 0.14 -4.13 -30.25
CA LYS A 168 1.34 -4.70 -30.88
C LYS A 168 1.21 -6.22 -31.08
N THR A 169 0.75 -6.94 -30.07
CA THR A 169 0.59 -8.40 -30.11
C THR A 169 -0.47 -8.87 -31.12
N SER A 170 -1.54 -8.09 -31.32
CA SER A 170 -2.55 -8.36 -32.36
C SER A 170 -2.06 -8.08 -33.78
N SER A 171 -1.14 -7.12 -33.97
CA SER A 171 -0.55 -6.82 -35.27
C SER A 171 0.49 -7.86 -35.70
N GLU A 172 1.33 -8.35 -34.78
CA GLU A 172 2.31 -9.40 -35.06
C GLU A 172 1.64 -10.75 -35.38
N LYS A 173 0.57 -11.10 -34.66
CA LYS A 173 -0.17 -12.34 -34.91
C LYS A 173 -0.83 -12.36 -36.29
N LYS A 174 -1.34 -11.20 -36.74
CA LYS A 174 -1.94 -11.03 -38.07
C LYS A 174 -0.90 -11.05 -39.21
N ALA A 175 0.32 -10.59 -38.95
CA ALA A 175 1.41 -10.64 -39.92
C ALA A 175 1.96 -12.07 -40.07
N SER A 176 2.03 -12.84 -38.98
CA SER A 176 2.47 -14.25 -38.99
C SER A 176 1.48 -15.19 -39.69
N ASP A 177 0.18 -14.99 -39.51
CA ASP A 177 -0.87 -15.79 -40.20
C ASP A 177 -0.97 -15.49 -41.70
N ALA A 178 -0.48 -14.33 -42.14
CA ALA A 178 -0.48 -13.94 -43.56
C ALA A 178 0.75 -14.44 -44.34
N SER A 179 1.73 -15.03 -43.64
CA SER A 179 2.98 -15.55 -44.20
C SER A 179 3.03 -17.09 -44.33
N HIS A 180 1.92 -17.77 -44.02
CA HIS A 180 1.69 -19.20 -44.27
C HIS A 180 0.58 -19.38 -45.31
#